data_AF-A0A6C0C6E7-F1
#
_entry.id   AF-A0A6C0C6E7-F1
#
_cell.length_a   1.000
_cell.length_b   1.000
_cell.length_c   1.000
_cell.angle_alpha   90.00
_cell.angle_beta   90.00
_cell.angle_gamma   90.00
#
_symmetry.space_group_name_H-M   'P 1'
#
loop_
_entity.id
_entity.type
_entity.pdbx_description
1 polymer ?
#
loop_
_entity_poly.entity_id
_entity_poly.type
_entity_poly.pdbx_seq_one_letter_code
_entity_poly.pdbx_strand_id
1 'polypeptide(L)'
;MTTTSIIILIMIFAAAFVTYLYFYKDISSSGYSNYIISLTFLATFFPLIILIYQYQENNSELEKQKSKDVIRQMEADTISFEMMFIKHYPYLARLYQQIYPSRHVGSISLPSLTPEQMKQRDFFEIHMCSIMFQYIENTLLTFNGYNLIDDDHQFAEWVLNWRSWFQSDIVKTQWENVKQYYGENTQDFIEQNII
;
A
#
# COMPACT_ATOMS: atom_id res chain seq x y z
N MET A 1 -12.36 -1.39 -26.05
CA MET A 1 -11.39 -0.71 -26.94
C MET A 1 -10.29 -0.20 -26.03
N THR A 2 -9.04 -0.66 -26.16
CA THR A 2 -7.96 -0.21 -25.26
C THR A 2 -7.56 1.22 -25.59
N THR A 3 -7.04 1.98 -24.64
CA THR A 3 -6.62 3.38 -24.85
C THR A 3 -5.60 3.49 -25.99
N THR A 4 -4.74 2.48 -26.13
CA THR A 4 -3.82 2.32 -27.27
C THR A 4 -4.54 2.25 -28.62
N SER A 5 -5.68 1.56 -28.73
CA SER A 5 -6.48 1.53 -29.95
C SER A 5 -7.06 2.91 -30.31
N ILE A 6 -7.44 3.71 -29.31
CA ILE A 6 -7.96 5.07 -29.50
C ILE A 6 -6.85 6.00 -29.98
N ILE A 7 -5.65 5.93 -29.39
CA ILE A 7 -4.48 6.71 -29.81
C ILE A 7 -4.09 6.38 -31.25
N ILE A 8 -4.05 5.09 -31.61
CA ILE A 8 -3.76 4.63 -32.98
C ILE A 8 -4.81 5.18 -33.97
N LEU A 9 -6.10 5.18 -33.60
CA LEU A 9 -7.16 5.75 -34.42
C LEU A 9 -7.01 7.26 -34.63
N ILE A 10 -6.67 8.00 -33.57
CA ILE A 10 -6.40 9.44 -33.65
C ILE A 10 -5.20 9.72 -34.55
N MET A 11 -4.15 8.90 -34.49
CA MET A 11 -2.97 9.02 -35.36
C MET A 11 -3.31 8.78 -36.84
N ILE A 12 -4.05 7.70 -37.12
CA ILE A 12 -4.50 7.39 -38.49
C ILE A 12 -5.36 8.55 -39.02
N PHE A 13 -6.27 9.07 -38.19
CA PHE A 13 -7.09 10.21 -38.55
C PHE A 13 -6.26 11.47 -38.81
N ALA A 14 -5.29 11.80 -37.94
CA ALA A 14 -4.42 12.95 -38.11
C ALA A 14 -3.56 12.83 -39.39
N ALA A 15 -2.99 11.66 -39.66
CA ALA A 15 -2.23 11.40 -40.87
C ALA A 15 -3.10 11.51 -42.13
N ALA A 16 -4.31 10.94 -42.11
CA ALA A 16 -5.28 11.03 -43.20
C ALA A 16 -5.75 12.47 -43.42
N PHE A 17 -5.98 13.24 -42.36
CA PHE A 17 -6.38 14.64 -42.42
C PHE A 17 -5.28 15.53 -42.98
N VAL A 18 -4.02 15.36 -42.54
CA VAL A 18 -2.87 16.07 -43.10
C VAL A 18 -2.67 15.72 -44.58
N THR A 19 -2.82 14.45 -44.93
CA THR A 19 -2.76 13.98 -46.33
C THR A 19 -3.87 14.61 -47.16
N TYR A 20 -5.11 14.62 -46.66
CA TYR A 20 -6.25 15.24 -47.33
C TYR A 20 -6.05 16.74 -47.56
N LEU A 21 -5.65 17.49 -46.52
CA LEU A 21 -5.37 18.92 -46.64
C LEU A 21 -4.25 19.20 -47.64
N TYR A 22 -3.25 18.31 -47.71
CA TYR A 22 -2.14 18.41 -48.64
C TYR A 22 -2.58 18.25 -50.10
N PHE A 23 -3.38 17.22 -50.41
CA PHE A 23 -3.91 17.00 -51.76
C PHE A 23 -5.00 18.01 -52.16
N TYR A 24 -5.80 18.50 -51.20
CA TYR A 24 -6.85 19.49 -51.46
C TYR A 24 -6.30 20.87 -51.87
N LYS A 25 -5.11 21.24 -51.39
CA LYS A 25 -4.51 22.57 -51.65
C LYS A 25 -3.56 22.65 -52.86
N ASP A 26 -3.40 21.56 -53.62
CA ASP A 26 -2.64 21.46 -54.88
C ASP A 26 -1.41 22.40 -54.97
N ILE A 27 -0.39 22.10 -54.16
CA ILE A 27 0.80 22.95 -54.04
C ILE A 27 1.92 22.40 -54.94
N SER A 28 2.51 23.30 -55.73
CA SER A 28 3.67 23.08 -56.61
C SER A 28 4.82 22.26 -55.99
N SER A 29 5.77 21.79 -56.80
CA SER A 29 6.88 20.89 -56.40
C SER A 29 7.66 21.26 -55.11
N SER A 30 7.64 22.53 -54.67
CA SER A 30 8.21 22.99 -53.40
C SER A 30 7.41 22.59 -52.15
N GLY A 31 6.12 22.27 -52.25
CA GLY A 31 5.26 21.85 -51.14
C GLY A 31 5.51 20.41 -50.67
N TYR A 32 6.08 19.57 -51.54
CA TYR A 32 6.31 18.14 -51.27
C TYR A 32 7.34 17.91 -50.16
N SER A 33 8.39 18.74 -50.13
CA SER A 33 9.38 18.68 -49.06
C SER A 33 8.76 18.97 -47.68
N ASN A 34 7.91 19.99 -47.58
CA ASN A 34 7.23 20.34 -46.34
C ASN A 34 6.24 19.26 -45.87
N TYR A 35 5.61 18.55 -46.81
CA TYR A 35 4.74 17.41 -46.50
C TYR A 35 5.51 16.23 -45.95
N ILE A 36 6.61 15.84 -46.59
CA ILE A 36 7.47 14.76 -46.10
C ILE A 36 8.02 15.13 -44.72
N ILE A 37 8.49 16.36 -44.51
CA ILE A 37 8.96 16.83 -43.19
C ILE A 37 7.85 16.73 -42.13
N SER A 38 6.62 17.14 -42.46
CA SER A 38 5.47 17.08 -41.54
C SER A 38 5.09 15.63 -41.20
N LEU A 39 5.07 14.74 -42.20
CA LEU A 39 4.84 13.31 -41.97
C LEU A 39 5.95 12.67 -41.15
N THR A 40 7.22 12.99 -41.42
CA THR A 40 8.36 12.47 -40.64
C THR A 40 8.30 12.96 -39.19
N PHE A 41 7.90 14.21 -38.97
CA PHE A 41 7.69 14.74 -37.62
C PHE A 41 6.59 13.95 -36.89
N LEU A 42 5.42 13.77 -37.50
CA LEU A 42 4.33 12.97 -36.92
C LEU A 42 4.78 11.52 -36.67
N ALA A 43 5.46 10.90 -37.63
CA ALA A 43 5.95 9.52 -37.53
C ALA A 43 6.99 9.33 -36.41
N THR A 44 7.71 10.38 -36.03
CA THR A 44 8.69 10.33 -34.93
C THR A 44 8.06 10.69 -33.59
N PHE A 45 7.18 11.69 -33.56
CA PHE A 45 6.59 12.22 -32.33
C PHE A 45 5.52 11.29 -31.74
N PHE A 46 4.74 10.61 -32.59
CA PHE A 46 3.69 9.71 -32.12
C PHE A 46 4.19 8.46 -31.37
N PRO A 47 5.20 7.72 -31.86
CA PRO A 47 5.79 6.62 -31.10
C PRO A 47 6.31 7.06 -29.74
N LEU A 48 6.87 8.28 -29.64
CA LEU A 48 7.34 8.84 -28.37
C LEU A 48 6.18 9.03 -27.38
N ILE A 49 5.05 9.57 -27.82
CA ILE A 49 3.85 9.72 -26.98
C ILE A 49 3.34 8.35 -26.53
N ILE A 50 3.28 7.36 -27.43
CA ILE A 50 2.86 6.00 -27.10
C ILE A 50 3.79 5.39 -26.05
N LEU A 51 5.12 5.54 -26.21
CA LEU A 51 6.10 5.03 -25.26
C LEU A 51 5.95 5.67 -23.88
N ILE A 52 5.75 6.99 -23.81
CA ILE A 52 5.52 7.69 -22.54
C ILE A 52 4.24 7.18 -21.88
N TYR A 53 3.15 7.04 -22.64
CA TYR A 53 1.89 6.55 -22.11
C TYR A 53 1.99 5.11 -21.62
N GLN A 54 2.60 4.21 -22.41
CA GLN A 54 2.84 2.83 -22.01
C GLN A 54 3.73 2.72 -20.78
N TYR A 55 4.74 3.58 -20.66
CA TYR A 55 5.60 3.64 -19.49
C TYR A 55 4.81 4.04 -18.24
N GLN A 56 3.94 5.06 -18.34
CA GLN A 56 3.07 5.48 -17.23
C GLN A 56 2.06 4.40 -16.85
N GLU A 57 1.41 3.77 -17.82
CA GLU A 57 0.44 2.70 -17.60
C GLU A 57 1.10 1.49 -16.92
N ASN A 58 2.24 1.04 -17.43
CA ASN A 58 3.00 -0.07 -16.87
C ASN A 58 3.51 0.22 -15.45
N ASN A 59 3.94 1.46 -15.18
CA ASN A 59 4.31 1.86 -13.81
C ASN A 59 3.10 1.83 -12.87
N SER A 60 1.95 2.34 -13.30
CA SER A 60 0.70 2.28 -12.51
C SER A 60 0.26 0.83 -12.26
N GLU A 61 0.36 -0.05 -13.26
CA GLU A 61 0.07 -1.48 -13.08
C GLU A 61 1.03 -2.14 -12.10
N LEU A 62 2.33 -1.83 -12.20
CA LEU A 62 3.36 -2.33 -11.29
C LEU A 62 3.10 -1.86 -9.85
N GLU A 63 2.72 -0.60 -9.64
CA GLU A 63 2.36 -0.05 -8.33
C GLU A 63 1.12 -0.76 -7.75
N LYS A 64 0.08 -0.96 -8.57
CA LYS A 64 -1.11 -1.73 -8.17
C LYS A 64 -0.76 -3.17 -7.81
N GLN A 65 0.14 -3.80 -8.55
CA GLN A 65 0.58 -5.16 -8.24
C GLN A 65 1.38 -5.21 -6.93
N LYS A 66 2.32 -4.27 -6.73
CA LYS A 66 3.06 -4.14 -5.46
C LYS A 66 2.11 -3.96 -4.28
N SER A 67 1.13 -3.06 -4.38
CA SER A 67 0.13 -2.87 -3.32
C SER A 67 -0.60 -4.19 -2.98
N LYS A 68 -1.08 -4.91 -4.00
CA LYS A 68 -1.74 -6.22 -3.81
C LYS A 68 -0.85 -7.27 -3.14
N ASP A 69 0.42 -7.32 -3.51
CA ASP A 69 1.36 -8.28 -2.90
C ASP A 69 1.64 -7.93 -1.45
N VAL A 70 1.71 -6.63 -1.11
CA VAL A 70 1.85 -6.16 0.28
C VAL A 70 0.62 -6.52 1.10
N ILE A 71 -0.59 -6.28 0.58
CA ILE A 71 -1.85 -6.68 1.24
C ILE A 71 -1.85 -8.18 1.56
N ARG A 72 -1.51 -9.03 0.58
CA ARG A 72 -1.46 -10.49 0.79
C ARG A 72 -0.44 -10.88 1.86
N GLN A 73 0.71 -10.22 1.87
CA GLN A 73 1.70 -10.43 2.92
C GLN A 73 1.16 -10.02 4.29
N MET A 74 0.44 -8.89 4.37
CA MET A 74 -0.16 -8.41 5.61
C MET A 74 -1.22 -9.36 6.17
N GLU A 75 -2.05 -9.96 5.32
CA GLU A 75 -3.01 -11.01 5.71
C GLU A 75 -2.27 -12.24 6.28
N ALA A 76 -1.20 -12.68 5.63
CA ALA A 76 -0.39 -13.81 6.08
C ALA A 76 0.32 -13.53 7.43
N ASP A 77 0.80 -12.30 7.61
CA ASP A 77 1.45 -11.86 8.85
C ASP A 77 0.44 -11.80 10.00
N THR A 78 -0.81 -11.42 9.73
CA THR A 78 -1.88 -11.41 10.73
C THR A 78 -2.24 -12.80 11.22
N ILE A 79 -2.34 -13.77 10.31
CA ILE A 79 -2.50 -15.18 10.68
C ILE A 79 -1.31 -15.65 11.53
N SER A 80 -0.09 -15.25 11.15
CA SER A 80 1.12 -15.58 11.89
C SER A 80 1.11 -14.99 13.32
N PHE A 81 0.59 -13.77 13.49
CA PHE A 81 0.38 -13.18 14.81
C PHE A 81 -0.57 -14.01 15.66
N GLU A 82 -1.73 -14.39 15.13
CA GLU A 82 -2.69 -15.23 15.86
C GLU A 82 -2.07 -16.58 16.25
N MET A 83 -1.26 -17.18 15.38
CA MET A 83 -0.51 -18.40 15.71
C MET A 83 0.51 -18.18 16.82
N MET A 84 1.18 -17.03 16.90
CA MET A 84 2.09 -16.72 18.02
C MET A 84 1.36 -16.64 19.36
N PHE A 85 0.16 -16.03 19.39
CA PHE A 85 -0.68 -15.98 20.60
C PHE A 85 -1.04 -17.37 21.09
N ILE A 86 -1.40 -18.28 20.18
CA ILE A 86 -1.71 -19.67 20.52
C ILE A 86 -0.46 -20.42 21.00
N LYS A 87 0.67 -20.27 20.29
CA LYS A 87 1.92 -20.97 20.59
C LYS A 87 2.49 -20.62 21.96
N HIS A 88 2.36 -19.36 22.38
CA HIS A 88 2.88 -18.86 23.65
C HIS A 88 1.81 -18.79 24.75
N TYR A 89 0.70 -19.51 24.59
CA TYR A 89 -0.23 -19.76 25.69
C TYR A 89 0.50 -20.48 26.85
N PRO A 90 0.29 -20.09 28.12
CA PRO A 90 -0.69 -19.13 28.62
C PRO A 90 -0.23 -17.65 28.65
N TYR A 91 1.02 -17.37 28.33
CA TYR A 91 1.68 -16.09 28.61
C TYR A 91 1.11 -14.92 27.81
N LEU A 92 0.62 -15.14 26.59
CA LEU A 92 0.02 -14.08 25.78
C LEU A 92 -1.50 -13.98 25.90
N ALA A 93 -2.14 -14.81 26.75
CA ALA A 93 -3.60 -14.85 26.85
C ALA A 93 -4.19 -13.50 27.29
N ARG A 94 -3.58 -12.84 28.28
CA ARG A 94 -4.02 -11.53 28.78
C ARG A 94 -3.97 -10.46 27.68
N LEU A 95 -2.83 -10.35 26.99
CA LEU A 95 -2.68 -9.42 25.88
C LEU A 95 -3.71 -9.71 24.78
N TYR A 96 -3.87 -10.97 24.38
CA TYR A 96 -4.84 -11.38 23.34
C TYR A 96 -6.27 -10.93 23.67
N GLN A 97 -6.70 -11.08 24.93
CA GLN A 97 -8.03 -10.67 25.36
C GLN A 97 -8.22 -9.15 25.32
N GLN A 98 -7.17 -8.38 25.62
CA GLN A 98 -7.25 -6.92 25.56
C GLN A 98 -7.29 -6.39 24.12
N ILE A 99 -6.58 -7.03 23.18
CA ILE A 99 -6.57 -6.60 21.77
C ILE A 99 -7.79 -7.10 20.98
N TYR A 100 -8.43 -8.19 21.42
CA TYR A 100 -9.62 -8.77 20.77
C TYR A 100 -10.79 -9.00 21.74
N PRO A 101 -11.30 -7.95 22.41
CA PRO A 101 -12.31 -8.10 23.47
C PRO A 101 -13.64 -8.67 22.96
N SER A 102 -13.98 -8.46 21.67
CA SER A 102 -15.22 -8.94 21.05
C SER A 102 -15.16 -10.38 20.56
N ARG A 103 -13.97 -11.01 20.50
CA ARG A 103 -13.83 -12.41 20.06
C ARG A 103 -14.15 -13.37 21.21
N HIS A 104 -14.74 -14.54 20.90
CA HIS A 104 -15.19 -15.51 21.91
C HIS A 104 -14.08 -15.95 22.89
N VAL A 105 -12.81 -15.88 22.47
CA VAL A 105 -11.62 -16.15 23.30
C VAL A 105 -11.46 -15.16 24.47
N GLY A 106 -12.06 -13.97 24.38
CA GLY A 106 -12.17 -12.97 25.46
C GLY A 106 -12.88 -13.49 26.72
N SER A 107 -13.66 -14.56 26.59
CA SER A 107 -14.41 -15.17 27.70
C SER A 107 -13.69 -16.31 28.41
N ILE A 108 -12.51 -16.72 27.93
CA ILE A 108 -11.73 -17.80 28.56
C ILE A 108 -11.12 -17.26 29.85
N SER A 109 -11.27 -17.98 30.96
CA SER A 109 -10.64 -17.57 32.22
C SER A 109 -9.11 -17.56 32.06
N LEU A 110 -8.49 -16.46 32.47
CA LEU A 110 -7.03 -16.37 32.47
C LEU A 110 -6.47 -17.43 33.44
N PRO A 111 -5.46 -18.20 33.01
CA PRO A 111 -4.82 -19.19 33.87
C PRO A 111 -4.13 -18.48 35.03
N SER A 112 -4.23 -19.06 36.23
CA SER A 112 -3.49 -18.59 37.39
C SER A 112 -2.00 -18.89 37.19
N LEU A 113 -1.16 -17.86 37.26
CA LEU A 113 0.28 -17.96 37.07
C LEU A 113 1.01 -17.78 38.40
N THR A 114 2.11 -18.50 38.59
CA THR A 114 3.03 -18.25 39.71
C THR A 114 3.77 -16.92 39.53
N PRO A 115 4.37 -16.34 40.59
CA PRO A 115 5.14 -15.10 40.47
C PRO A 115 6.29 -15.15 39.45
N GLU A 116 6.91 -16.32 39.26
CA GLU A 116 7.95 -16.50 38.24
C GLU A 116 7.37 -16.51 36.83
N GLN A 117 6.22 -17.17 36.64
CA GLN A 117 5.49 -17.18 35.37
C GLN A 117 4.93 -15.80 35.02
N MET A 118 4.61 -14.95 36.01
CA MET A 118 4.21 -13.57 35.76
C MET A 118 5.33 -12.76 35.08
N LYS A 119 6.59 -12.96 35.49
CA LYS A 119 7.73 -12.31 34.81
C LYS A 119 7.87 -12.76 33.36
N GLN A 120 7.68 -14.06 33.11
CA GLN A 120 7.69 -14.60 31.76
C GLN A 120 6.54 -14.05 30.91
N ARG A 121 5.34 -13.95 31.48
CA ARG A 121 4.18 -13.30 30.86
C ARG A 121 4.53 -11.90 30.40
N ASP A 122 5.02 -11.06 31.31
CA ASP A 122 5.32 -9.67 31.01
C ASP A 122 6.42 -9.55 29.92
N PHE A 123 7.44 -10.43 29.94
CA PHE A 123 8.44 -10.51 28.88
C PHE A 123 7.83 -10.85 27.51
N PHE A 124 6.98 -11.88 27.44
CA PHE A 124 6.35 -12.29 26.19
C PHE A 124 5.41 -11.20 25.64
N GLU A 125 4.64 -10.54 26.51
CA GLU A 125 3.74 -9.47 26.11
C GLU A 125 4.50 -8.26 25.57
N ILE A 126 5.59 -7.85 26.24
CA ILE A 126 6.48 -6.78 25.74
C ILE A 126 7.05 -7.16 24.38
N HIS A 127 7.57 -8.39 24.23
CA HIS A 127 8.12 -8.86 22.97
C HIS A 127 7.07 -8.84 21.86
N MET A 128 5.85 -9.30 22.15
CA MET A 128 4.74 -9.30 21.20
C MET A 128 4.37 -7.86 20.78
N CYS A 129 4.28 -6.93 21.72
CA CYS A 129 4.04 -5.52 21.40
C CYS A 129 5.12 -4.95 20.47
N SER A 130 6.40 -5.25 20.71
CA SER A 130 7.49 -4.82 19.82
C SER A 130 7.35 -5.35 18.40
N ILE A 131 6.91 -6.61 18.22
CA ILE A 131 6.66 -7.16 16.88
C ILE A 131 5.48 -6.44 16.23
N MET A 132 4.40 -6.17 16.98
CA MET A 132 3.24 -5.42 16.47
C MET A 132 3.62 -4.01 16.00
N PHE A 133 4.47 -3.29 16.76
CA PHE A 133 4.94 -1.96 16.35
C PHE A 133 5.88 -2.01 15.15
N GLN A 134 6.80 -2.98 15.10
CA GLN A 134 7.65 -3.17 13.92
C GLN A 134 6.83 -3.48 12.68
N TYR A 135 5.74 -4.24 12.83
CA TYR A 135 4.81 -4.52 11.75
C TYR A 135 4.16 -3.23 11.21
N ILE A 136 3.63 -2.37 12.09
CA ILE A 136 3.08 -1.06 11.69
C ILE A 136 4.14 -0.23 10.96
N GLU A 137 5.36 -0.12 11.50
CA GLU A 137 6.45 0.63 10.87
C GLU A 137 6.80 0.08 9.48
N ASN A 138 6.97 -1.23 9.35
CA ASN A 138 7.29 -1.87 8.07
C ASN A 138 6.19 -1.65 7.03
N THR A 139 4.94 -1.70 7.45
CA THR A 139 3.80 -1.39 6.59
C THR A 139 3.86 0.07 6.12
N LEU A 140 4.06 1.02 7.02
CA LEU A 140 4.14 2.46 6.66
C LEU A 140 5.32 2.77 5.74
N LEU A 141 6.48 2.15 5.97
CA LEU A 141 7.66 2.29 5.11
C LEU A 141 7.40 1.76 3.69
N THR A 142 6.63 0.67 3.58
CA THR A 142 6.29 0.07 2.28
C THR A 142 5.35 0.96 1.47
N PHE A 143 4.45 1.66 2.16
CA PHE A 143 3.43 2.52 1.57
C PHE A 143 3.86 3.98 1.40
N ASN A 144 5.13 4.30 1.65
CA ASN A 144 5.72 5.62 1.47
C ASN A 144 4.96 6.73 2.23
N GLY A 145 4.38 6.40 3.39
CA GLY A 145 3.68 7.33 4.28
C GLY A 145 2.15 7.44 4.08
N TYR A 146 1.60 8.55 4.58
CA TYR A 146 0.18 8.81 4.87
C TYR A 146 -0.80 8.79 3.69
N ASN A 147 -0.33 8.79 2.45
CA ASN A 147 -1.16 9.07 1.27
C ASN A 147 -2.17 7.97 0.90
N LEU A 148 -2.34 6.94 1.73
CA LEU A 148 -3.18 5.77 1.44
C LEU A 148 -4.39 5.60 2.36
N ILE A 149 -4.54 6.43 3.39
CA ILE A 149 -5.70 6.34 4.30
C ILE A 149 -7.01 6.61 3.54
N ASP A 150 -7.00 7.55 2.59
CA ASP A 150 -8.22 8.00 1.90
C ASP A 150 -8.54 7.23 0.61
N ASP A 151 -7.53 6.64 -0.04
CA ASP A 151 -7.68 6.03 -1.38
C ASP A 151 -7.79 4.49 -1.35
N ASP A 152 -7.38 3.81 -0.27
CA ASP A 152 -7.36 2.35 -0.18
C ASP A 152 -8.20 1.80 0.98
N HIS A 153 -9.38 1.26 0.64
CA HIS A 153 -10.28 0.63 1.61
C HIS A 153 -9.61 -0.45 2.46
N GLN A 154 -8.61 -1.16 1.93
CA GLN A 154 -7.94 -2.23 2.66
C GLN A 154 -6.96 -1.68 3.70
N PHE A 155 -6.28 -0.57 3.38
CA PHE A 155 -5.44 0.12 4.35
C PHE A 155 -6.27 0.64 5.53
N ALA A 156 -7.47 1.17 5.26
CA ALA A 156 -8.39 1.59 6.31
C ALA A 156 -8.80 0.45 7.27
N GLU A 157 -9.03 -0.76 6.76
CA GLU A 157 -9.29 -1.94 7.59
C GLU A 157 -8.10 -2.29 8.50
N TRP A 158 -6.86 -2.15 8.01
CA TRP A 158 -5.66 -2.33 8.83
C TRP A 158 -5.57 -1.31 9.95
N VAL A 159 -5.86 -0.03 9.66
CA VAL A 159 -5.90 1.01 10.69
C VAL A 159 -6.92 0.68 11.78
N LEU A 160 -8.10 0.16 11.41
CA LEU A 160 -9.10 -0.28 12.39
C LEU A 160 -8.59 -1.45 13.25
N ASN A 161 -7.87 -2.40 12.66
CA ASN A 161 -7.24 -3.49 13.41
C ASN A 161 -6.19 -2.95 14.39
N TRP A 162 -5.33 -2.03 13.96
CA TRP A 162 -4.33 -1.41 14.85
C TRP A 162 -4.99 -0.59 15.96
N ARG A 163 -6.07 0.15 15.66
CA ARG A 163 -6.88 0.82 16.69
C ARG A 163 -7.40 -0.16 17.73
N SER A 164 -7.84 -1.34 17.31
CA SER A 164 -8.28 -2.38 18.25
C SER A 164 -7.14 -2.88 19.14
N TRP A 165 -5.92 -3.01 18.59
CA TRP A 165 -4.74 -3.40 19.37
C TRP A 165 -4.41 -2.36 20.44
N PHE A 166 -4.48 -1.09 20.08
CA PHE A 166 -4.26 0.03 21.01
C PHE A 166 -5.41 0.23 21.99
N GLN A 167 -6.47 -0.58 22.01
CA GLN A 167 -7.38 -0.61 23.17
C GLN A 167 -6.74 -1.28 24.39
N SER A 168 -5.68 -2.07 24.20
CA SER A 168 -4.93 -2.70 25.28
C SER A 168 -4.05 -1.70 26.03
N ASP A 169 -4.23 -1.61 27.34
CA ASP A 169 -3.38 -0.80 28.21
C ASP A 169 -1.91 -1.27 28.17
N ILE A 170 -1.68 -2.57 27.94
CA ILE A 170 -0.33 -3.15 27.79
C ILE A 170 0.33 -2.57 26.54
N VAL A 171 -0.39 -2.56 25.42
CA VAL A 171 0.11 -2.01 24.14
C VAL A 171 0.38 -0.52 24.30
N LYS A 172 -0.57 0.27 24.83
CA LYS A 172 -0.38 1.71 25.06
C LYS A 172 0.83 2.00 25.94
N THR A 173 0.94 1.31 27.07
CA THR A 173 2.06 1.51 28.01
C THR A 173 3.38 1.17 27.35
N GLN A 174 3.43 0.06 26.60
CA GLN A 174 4.64 -0.34 25.93
C GLN A 174 5.01 0.65 24.81
N TRP A 175 4.04 1.16 24.05
CA TRP A 175 4.25 2.17 23.02
C TRP A 175 4.92 3.42 23.61
N GLU A 176 4.40 3.97 24.70
CA GLU A 176 5.00 5.12 25.38
C GLU A 176 6.47 4.89 25.78
N ASN A 177 6.82 3.66 26.17
CA ASN A 177 8.19 3.31 26.56
C ASN A 177 9.15 3.20 25.36
N VAL A 178 8.65 2.87 24.16
CA VAL A 178 9.51 2.52 23.01
C VAL A 178 9.35 3.42 21.79
N LYS A 179 8.37 4.32 21.75
CA LYS A 179 8.05 5.11 20.55
C LYS A 179 9.23 5.91 20.00
N GLN A 180 10.12 6.37 20.88
CA GLN A 180 11.37 7.07 20.51
C GLN A 180 12.34 6.24 19.64
N TYR A 181 12.17 4.92 19.57
CA TYR A 181 13.01 4.03 18.73
C TYR A 181 12.46 3.83 17.31
N TYR A 182 11.27 4.34 17.01
CA TYR A 182 10.61 4.24 15.71
C TYR A 182 10.74 5.55 14.93
N GLY A 183 10.60 5.50 13.61
CA GLY A 183 10.65 6.71 12.77
C GLY A 183 9.57 7.74 13.13
N GLU A 184 9.86 9.03 12.94
CA GLU A 184 8.94 10.15 13.23
C GLU A 184 7.58 9.97 12.54
N ASN A 185 7.58 9.55 11.27
CA ASN A 185 6.36 9.24 10.53
C ASN A 185 5.50 8.15 11.21
N THR A 186 6.13 7.11 11.75
CA THR A 186 5.44 6.03 12.47
C THR A 186 4.85 6.55 13.77
N GLN A 187 5.62 7.39 14.47
CA GLN A 187 5.17 7.99 15.73
C GLN A 187 3.93 8.86 15.50
N ASP A 188 4.02 9.83 14.59
CA ASP A 188 2.92 10.70 14.24
C ASP A 188 1.69 9.90 13.76
N PHE A 189 1.92 8.81 13.03
CA PHE A 189 0.82 8.03 12.46
C PHE A 189 0.03 7.34 13.57
N ILE A 190 0.73 6.73 14.52
CA ILE A 190 0.10 6.07 15.67
C ILE A 190 -0.63 7.11 16.54
N GLU A 191 0.00 8.24 16.84
CA GLU A 191 -0.57 9.28 17.73
C GLU A 191 -1.78 9.99 17.12
N GLN A 192 -1.81 10.18 15.79
CA GLN A 192 -2.88 10.93 15.13
C GLN A 192 -4.00 10.04 14.59
N ASN A 193 -3.69 8.79 14.23
CA ASN A 193 -4.63 7.92 13.50
C ASN A 193 -4.99 6.65 14.27
N ILE A 194 -4.23 6.22 15.28
CA ILE A 194 -4.48 4.96 16.00
C ILE A 194 -4.95 5.20 17.44
N ILE A 195 -4.25 6.04 18.20
CA ILE A 195 -4.58 6.38 19.59
C ILE A 195 -5.71 7.41 19.64
#